data_AF-A0A0F8WT04-F1
#
_entry.id   AF-A0A0F8WT04-F1
#
_cell.length_a   1.000
_cell.length_b   1.000
_cell.length_c   1.000
_cell.angle_alpha   90.00
_cell.angle_beta   90.00
_cell.angle_gamma   90.00
#
_symmetry.space_group_name_H-M   'P 1'
#
loop_
_entity.id
_entity.type
_entity.pdbx_description
1 polymer ?
#
loop_
_entity_poly.entity_id
_entity_poly.type
_entity_poly.pdbx_seq_one_letter_code
_entity_poly.pdbx_strand_id
1 'polypeptide(L)' 'MASQLLPLELIDKCVEFSGTLLGFDDYVNMVLEDVTEFDYSGAQIKLPKILLNGNNICMLIPGGEGPVGSS' A
#
# COMPACT_ATOMS: atom_id res chain seq x y z
N MET A 1 0.02 6.58 26.50
CA MET A 1 -0.19 7.90 25.87
C MET A 1 -0.14 7.68 24.38
N ALA A 2 -1.28 7.70 23.70
CA ALA A 2 -1.30 7.61 22.25
C ALA A 2 -0.70 8.92 21.71
N SER A 3 0.46 8.84 21.07
CA SER A 3 1.01 9.94 20.29
C SER A 3 -0.01 10.26 19.20
N GLN A 4 -0.74 11.37 19.35
CA GLN A 4 -1.55 11.90 18.27
C GLN A 4 -0.58 12.29 17.16
N LEU A 5 -0.42 11.41 16.17
CA LEU A 5 0.28 11.76 14.93
C LEU A 5 -0.40 13.00 14.37
N LEU A 6 0.39 14.03 14.08
CA LEU A 6 -0.13 15.19 13.39
C LEU A 6 -0.62 14.74 12.00
N PRO A 7 -1.76 15.26 11.50
CA PRO A 7 -2.25 14.91 10.17
C PRO A 7 -1.19 15.08 9.07
N LEU A 8 -0.25 16.03 9.25
CA LEU A 8 0.88 16.22 8.34
C LEU A 8 1.91 15.09 8.37
N GLU A 9 2.18 14.46 9.52
CA GLU A 9 3.06 13.27 9.58
C GLU A 9 2.40 12.03 8.97
N LEU A 10 1.07 11.98 8.97
CA LEU A 10 0.29 10.96 8.26
C LEU A 10 0.41 11.11 6.73
N ILE A 11 0.51 12.35 6.24
CA ILE A 11 0.66 12.67 4.81
C ILE A 11 2.08 12.36 4.32
N ASP A 12 3.09 12.50 5.17
CA ASP A 12 4.52 12.41 4.78
C ASP A 12 5.02 10.97 4.54
N LYS A 13 4.22 9.94 4.86
CA LYS A 13 4.62 8.51 4.74
C LYS A 13 3.57 7.62 4.08
N CYS A 14 2.71 8.17 3.24
CA CYS A 14 1.81 7.35 2.44
C CYS A 14 2.62 6.63 1.35
N VAL A 15 2.79 5.32 1.51
CA VAL A 15 3.35 4.43 0.48
C VAL A 15 2.20 3.73 -0.22
N GLU A 16 2.26 3.66 -1.55
CA GLU A 16 1.25 2.98 -2.35
C GLU A 16 1.80 1.64 -2.86
N PHE A 17 0.97 0.59 -2.82
CA PHE A 17 1.31 -0.73 -3.34
C PHE A 17 0.30 -1.11 -4.42
N SER A 18 0.78 -1.46 -5.61
CA SER A 18 -0.03 -2.05 -6.68
C SER A 18 0.46 -3.46 -6.98
N GLY A 19 -0.44 -4.43 -7.12
CA GLY A 19 -0.10 -5.82 -7.38
C GLY A 19 -1.33 -6.71 -7.44
N THR A 20 -1.11 -8.01 -7.61
CA THR A 20 -2.19 -9.00 -7.69
C THR A 20 -2.52 -9.53 -6.30
N LEU A 21 -3.76 -9.30 -5.84
CA LEU A 21 -4.25 -9.82 -4.56
C LEU A 21 -4.46 -11.33 -4.66
N LEU A 22 -3.71 -12.10 -3.88
CA LEU A 22 -3.86 -13.55 -3.80
C LEU A 22 -4.91 -13.97 -2.76
N GLY A 23 -5.05 -13.19 -1.70
CA GLY A 23 -5.96 -13.49 -0.61
C GLY A 23 -5.83 -12.51 0.55
N PHE A 24 -6.83 -12.52 1.42
CA PHE A 24 -6.86 -11.74 2.64
C PHE A 24 -7.52 -12.55 3.77
N ASP A 25 -7.32 -12.15 5.01
CA ASP A 25 -7.96 -12.74 6.19
C ASP A 25 -9.02 -11.80 6.82
N ASP A 26 -9.65 -12.25 7.90
CA ASP A 26 -10.68 -11.49 8.62
C ASP A 26 -10.15 -10.17 9.24
N TYR A 27 -8.83 -10.04 9.38
CA TYR A 27 -8.15 -8.83 9.84
C TYR A 27 -7.62 -7.96 8.71
N VAL A 28 -8.00 -8.27 7.47
CA VAL A 28 -7.62 -7.52 6.26
C VAL A 28 -6.10 -7.52 6.04
N ASN A 29 -5.39 -8.51 6.60
CA ASN A 29 -4.01 -8.73 6.17
C ASN A 29 -4.04 -9.29 4.75
N MET A 30 -3.27 -8.71 3.84
CA MET A 30 -3.34 -9.02 2.42
C MET A 30 -2.05 -9.64 1.92
N VAL A 31 -2.17 -10.71 1.14
CA VAL A 31 -1.05 -11.28 0.40
C VAL A 31 -1.13 -10.82 -1.04
N LEU A 32 -0.09 -10.13 -1.50
CA LEU A 32 0.02 -9.64 -2.87
C LEU A 32 1.23 -10.27 -3.57
N GLU A 33 1.09 -10.53 -4.87
CA GLU A 33 2.16 -10.97 -5.78
C GLU A 33 2.38 -9.95 -6.90
N ASP A 34 3.58 -9.95 -7.49
CA ASP A 34 4.03 -9.00 -8.52
C ASP A 34 3.80 -7.54 -8.12
N VAL A 35 4.24 -7.19 -6.91
CA VAL A 35 3.97 -5.89 -6.28
C VAL A 35 4.96 -4.84 -6.77
N THR A 36 4.43 -3.65 -7.03
CA THR A 36 5.20 -2.42 -7.19
C THR A 36 4.87 -1.49 -6.03
N GLU A 37 5.90 -1.20 -5.23
CA GLU A 37 5.88 -0.20 -4.18
C GLU A 37 6.23 1.15 -4.78
N PHE A 38 5.40 2.16 -4.51
CA PHE A 38 5.58 3.54 -4.90
C PHE A 38 5.82 4.37 -3.65
N ASP A 39 7.04 4.88 -3.52
CA ASP A 39 7.40 5.85 -2.49
C ASP A 39 7.06 7.27 -2.95
N TYR A 40 6.79 8.17 -2.01
CA TYR A 40 6.51 9.58 -2.28
C TYR A 40 7.68 10.29 -2.98
N SER A 41 8.90 9.77 -2.83
CA SER A 41 10.09 10.21 -3.56
C SER A 41 10.06 9.91 -5.07
N GLY A 42 9.05 9.17 -5.56
CA GLY A 42 8.92 8.73 -6.94
C GLY A 42 9.70 7.45 -7.27
N ALA A 43 10.36 6.85 -6.27
CA ALA A 43 11.03 5.57 -6.41
C ALA A 43 10.00 4.44 -6.54
N GLN A 44 10.25 3.53 -7.49
CA GLN A 44 9.45 2.32 -7.69
C GLN A 44 10.29 1.10 -7.38
N ILE A 45 9.81 0.26 -6.46
CA ILE A 45 10.49 -0.98 -6.09
C ILE A 45 9.57 -2.14 -6.43
N LYS A 46 10.09 -3.10 -7.21
CA LYS A 46 9.36 -4.32 -7.52
C LYS A 46 9.68 -5.40 -6.52
N LEU A 47 8.64 -5.97 -5.92
CA LEU A 47 8.69 -7.02 -4.93
C LEU A 47 7.90 -8.22 -5.48
N PRO A 48 8.47 -9.44 -5.50
CA PRO A 48 7.77 -10.60 -6.03
C PRO A 48 6.55 -10.98 -5.21
N LYS A 49 6.61 -10.78 -3.88
CA LYS A 49 5.54 -11.10 -2.95
C LYS A 49 5.66 -10.29 -1.66
N ILE A 50 4.54 -9.88 -1.10
CA ILE A 50 4.47 -9.17 0.18
C ILE A 50 3.23 -9.59 0.98
N LEU A 51 3.35 -9.52 2.31
CA LEU A 51 2.24 -9.59 3.24
C LEU A 51 2.04 -8.21 3.84
N LEU A 52 0.91 -7.57 3.54
CA LEU A 52 0.52 -6.29 4.10
C LEU A 52 -0.30 -6.48 5.37
N ASN A 53 0.00 -5.68 6.39
CA ASN A 53 -0.76 -5.65 7.64
C ASN A 53 -2.02 -4.79 7.47
N GLY A 54 -3.20 -5.36 7.72
CA GLY A 54 -4.49 -4.70 7.53
C GLY A 54 -4.68 -3.43 8.35
N ASN A 55 -3.99 -3.30 9.51
CA ASN A 55 -4.09 -2.10 10.35
C ASN A 55 -3.49 -0.85 9.70
N ASN A 56 -2.59 -1.03 8.72
CA ASN A 56 -1.91 0.08 8.04
C ASN A 56 -2.51 0.37 6.66
N ILE A 57 -3.59 -0.32 6.27
CA ILE A 57 -4.25 -0.13 4.98
C ILE A 57 -5.30 0.97 5.13
N CYS A 58 -5.09 2.10 4.47
CA CYS A 58 -6.04 3.22 4.46
C CYS A 58 -7.12 3.06 3.37
N MET A 59 -6.74 2.58 2.19
CA MET A 59 -7.62 2.44 1.03
C MET A 59 -7.21 1.23 0.17
N LEU A 60 -8.20 0.56 -0.42
CA LEU A 60 -8.03 -0.49 -1.40
C LEU A 60 -8.74 -0.11 -2.70
N ILE A 61 -8.04 -0.18 -3.82
CA ILE A 61 -8.61 0.08 -5.16
C ILE A 61 -8.53 -1.20 -6.00
N PRO A 62 -9.65 -1.94 -6.16
CA PRO A 62 -9.65 -3.13 -7.01
C PRO A 62 -9.48 -2.73 -8.49
N GLY A 63 -8.57 -3.40 -9.19
CA GLY A 63 -8.29 -3.13 -10.60
C GLY A 63 -7.49 -1.85 -10.86
N GLY A 64 -6.92 -1.22 -9.83
CA GLY A 64 -6.03 -0.07 -9.99
C GLY A 64 -4.66 -0.47 -10.54
N GLU A 65 -4.21 0.19 -11.60
CA GLU A 65 -2.87 -0.01 -12.19
C GLU A 65 -1.76 0.78 -11.47
N GLY A 66 -2.07 1.32 -10.29
CA GLY A 66 -1.21 2.26 -9.56
C GLY A 66 -1.16 3.65 -10.23
N PRO A 67 -0.31 4.55 -9.72
CA PRO A 67 -0.26 5.95 -10.16
C PRO A 67 0.31 6.15 -11.58
N VAL A 68 0.70 5.07 -12.27
CA VAL A 68 1.22 5.08 -13.64
C VAL A 68 0.17 4.76 -14.71
N GLY A 69 -1.00 4.24 -14.35
CA GLY A 69 -2.06 3.85 -15.30
C GLY A 69 -3.02 4.96 -15.74
N SER A 70 -2.88 6.18 -15.19
CA SER A 70 -3.66 7.34 -15.61
C SER A 70 -2.92 8.15 -16.68
N SER A 71 -2.77 7.58 -17.88
CA SER A 71 -2.28 8.28 -19.07
C SER A 71 -3.36 8.35 -20.15
#